data_AF-A0A7Z9JGJ8-F1
#
_entry.id   AF-A0A7Z9JGJ8-F1
#
_cell.length_a   1.000
_cell.length_b   1.000
_cell.length_c   1.000
_cell.angle_alpha   90.00
_cell.angle_beta   90.00
_cell.angle_gamma   90.00
#
_symmetry.space_group_name_H-M   'P 1'
#
loop_
_entity.id
_entity.type
_entity.pdbx_description
1 polymer ?
#
loop_
_entity_poly.entity_id
_entity_poly.type
_entity_poly.pdbx_seq_one_letter_code
_entity_poly.pdbx_strand_id
1 'polypeptide(L)'
;MPKNTWSLLTPPNMGAIAIIQIVGDVQPVLCKLTNRSTWKHGNLYLVDIDGIDEVLAVQIDDRLAQVMPHGGVHILRKLTERFEELDVVEIDEPQFPEAGDSIEAQMLAVLAVADSPLAVELLLSQPAKLLGASCSQTDATRSQTLNHLITPPKVVLLGSPNTGKSTLMNALTKQDTSIVHDLPGATRDAVGARINCGGLVLDLFDLPGFRDSEDAIEQEAISIAKNIAKEAT
;
A
#
# COMPACT_ATOMS: atom_id res chain seq x y z
N MET A 1 2.08 26.59 15.86
CA MET A 1 0.71 26.05 15.73
C MET A 1 0.81 24.73 14.99
N PRO A 2 0.07 23.68 15.34
CA PRO A 2 0.08 22.49 14.49
C PRO A 2 -0.47 22.92 13.14
N LYS A 3 0.30 22.65 12.08
CA LYS A 3 -0.14 22.90 10.72
C LYS A 3 -1.26 21.89 10.43
N ASN A 4 -2.38 22.34 9.86
CA ASN A 4 -3.41 21.41 9.43
C ASN A 4 -2.81 20.52 8.34
N THR A 5 -3.12 19.24 8.38
CA THR A 5 -2.59 18.27 7.41
C THR A 5 -3.73 17.49 6.79
N TRP A 6 -3.50 16.97 5.59
CA TRP A 6 -4.40 16.01 4.98
C TRP A 6 -3.61 14.86 4.35
N SER A 7 -4.24 13.70 4.26
CA SER A 7 -3.69 12.52 3.60
C SER A 7 -4.78 11.78 2.84
N LEU A 8 -4.39 11.13 1.74
CA LEU A 8 -5.27 10.26 0.96
C LEU A 8 -5.22 8.85 1.56
N LEU A 9 -6.37 8.35 2.04
CA LEU A 9 -6.48 7.01 2.64
C LEU A 9 -6.80 5.92 1.61
N THR A 10 -7.16 6.31 0.38
CA THR A 10 -7.40 5.40 -0.75
C THR A 10 -6.22 5.39 -1.70
N PRO A 11 -5.98 4.29 -2.45
CA PRO A 11 -4.96 4.30 -3.49
C PRO A 11 -5.17 5.47 -4.48
N PRO A 12 -4.11 6.11 -4.98
CA PRO A 12 -4.19 7.28 -5.86
C PRO A 12 -4.70 6.97 -7.28
N ASN A 13 -5.04 5.70 -7.55
CA ASN A 13 -5.54 5.24 -8.84
C ASN A 13 -7.00 5.68 -9.05
N MET A 14 -7.48 5.64 -10.30
CA MET A 14 -8.89 5.94 -10.58
C MET A 14 -9.81 5.04 -9.76
N GLY A 15 -10.62 5.66 -8.91
CA GLY A 15 -11.63 5.00 -8.08
C GLY A 15 -12.96 5.72 -8.18
N ALA A 16 -14.03 5.05 -7.77
CA ALA A 16 -15.35 5.69 -7.68
C ALA A 16 -15.35 6.78 -6.59
N ILE A 17 -14.72 6.48 -5.45
CA ILE A 17 -14.66 7.32 -4.26
C ILE A 17 -13.23 7.35 -3.76
N ALA A 18 -12.78 8.52 -3.33
CA ALA A 18 -11.57 8.69 -2.54
C ALA A 18 -11.93 8.97 -1.08
N ILE A 19 -11.02 8.68 -0.16
CA ILE A 19 -11.18 9.05 1.25
C ILE A 19 -10.01 9.94 1.62
N ILE A 20 -10.31 11.17 2.01
CA ILE A 20 -9.33 12.17 2.44
C ILE A 20 -9.49 12.37 3.94
N GLN A 21 -8.40 12.19 4.67
CA GLN A 21 -8.34 12.46 6.10
C GLN A 21 -7.75 13.85 6.31
N ILE A 22 -8.34 14.63 7.23
CA ILE A 22 -7.83 15.95 7.62
C ILE A 22 -7.55 15.90 9.12
N VAL A 23 -6.35 16.31 9.52
CA VAL A 23 -5.88 16.30 10.91
C VAL A 23 -5.38 17.67 11.32
N GLY A 24 -5.82 18.18 12.47
CA GLY A 24 -5.41 19.49 13.00
C GLY A 24 -6.55 20.22 13.71
N ASP A 25 -6.77 21.48 13.38
CA ASP A 25 -7.96 22.26 13.76
C ASP A 25 -9.00 22.12 12.64
N VAL A 26 -9.79 21.05 12.69
CA VAL A 26 -10.57 20.57 11.53
C VAL A 26 -11.86 21.34 11.28
N GLN A 27 -12.51 21.85 12.33
CA GLN A 27 -13.79 22.53 12.15
C GLN A 27 -13.66 23.82 11.31
N PRO A 28 -12.66 24.70 11.54
CA PRO A 28 -12.42 25.85 10.65
C PRO A 28 -12.08 25.45 9.22
N VAL A 29 -11.35 24.34 9.03
CA VAL A 29 -11.04 23.82 7.68
C VAL A 29 -12.31 23.37 6.99
N LEU A 30 -13.14 22.53 7.63
CA LEU A 30 -14.40 22.06 7.07
C LEU A 30 -15.35 23.22 6.74
N CYS A 31 -15.45 24.23 7.60
CA CYS A 31 -16.27 25.41 7.36
C CYS A 31 -15.79 26.30 6.20
N LYS A 32 -14.50 26.23 5.81
CA LYS A 32 -13.95 26.97 4.66
C LYS A 32 -13.90 26.13 3.39
N LEU A 33 -13.73 24.82 3.55
CA LEU A 33 -13.75 23.85 2.47
C LEU A 33 -15.17 23.64 1.95
N THR A 34 -16.15 23.72 2.85
CA THR A 34 -17.57 23.53 2.56
C THR A 34 -18.35 24.79 2.89
N ASN A 35 -19.54 24.95 2.31
CA ASN A 35 -20.45 26.05 2.65
C ASN A 35 -21.26 25.79 3.96
N ARG A 36 -20.77 24.92 4.84
CA ARG A 36 -21.45 24.47 6.07
C ARG A 36 -20.75 24.98 7.32
N SER A 37 -21.52 25.67 8.18
CA SER A 37 -21.00 26.27 9.42
C SER A 37 -21.12 25.40 10.68
N THR A 38 -21.92 24.32 10.66
CA THR A 38 -22.24 23.51 11.84
C THR A 38 -21.93 22.04 11.65
N TRP A 39 -21.08 21.51 12.52
CA TRP A 39 -20.63 20.12 12.48
C TRP A 39 -20.85 19.47 13.84
N LYS A 40 -21.55 18.33 13.84
CA LYS A 40 -21.71 17.50 15.03
C LYS A 40 -20.83 16.26 14.87
N HIS A 41 -20.06 15.92 15.90
CA HIS A 41 -19.18 14.76 15.86
C HIS A 41 -19.94 13.48 15.51
N GLY A 42 -19.38 12.70 14.59
CA GLY A 42 -19.94 11.43 14.12
C GLY A 42 -21.14 11.55 13.18
N ASN A 43 -21.66 12.75 12.91
CA ASN A 43 -22.72 12.93 11.93
C ASN A 43 -22.12 13.02 10.51
N LEU A 44 -22.68 12.23 9.59
CA LEU A 44 -22.33 12.28 8.17
C LEU A 44 -23.21 13.30 7.45
N TYR A 45 -22.60 14.13 6.60
CA TYR A 45 -23.28 15.15 5.82
C TYR A 45 -22.93 15.05 4.34
N LEU A 46 -23.93 15.24 3.48
CA LEU A 46 -23.72 15.52 2.06
C LEU A 46 -23.54 17.03 1.89
N VAL A 47 -22.42 17.45 1.33
CA VAL A 47 -22.02 18.87 1.21
C VAL A 47 -21.34 19.14 -0.13
N ASP A 48 -21.52 20.35 -0.66
CA ASP A 48 -20.79 20.85 -1.83
C ASP A 48 -19.46 21.49 -1.39
N ILE A 49 -18.37 21.16 -2.09
CA ILE A 49 -17.07 21.82 -1.96
C ILE A 49 -16.90 22.77 -3.15
N ASP A 50 -17.39 24.01 -3.02
CA ASP A 50 -17.23 25.12 -3.96
C ASP A 50 -17.27 24.73 -5.46
N GLY A 51 -18.24 23.91 -5.86
CA GLY A 51 -18.39 23.44 -7.24
C GLY A 51 -17.26 22.55 -7.78
N ILE A 52 -16.39 22.05 -6.90
CA ILE A 52 -15.42 20.99 -7.17
C ILE A 52 -16.16 19.66 -7.25
N ASP A 53 -16.89 19.31 -6.19
CA ASP A 53 -17.62 18.06 -6.06
C ASP A 53 -18.68 18.12 -4.95
N GLU A 54 -19.67 17.24 -5.04
CA GLU A 54 -20.61 16.94 -3.95
C GLU A 54 -20.11 15.72 -3.19
N VAL A 55 -19.81 15.89 -1.90
CA VAL A 55 -19.05 14.92 -1.12
C VAL A 55 -19.78 14.53 0.15
N LEU A 56 -19.49 13.33 0.65
CA LEU A 56 -19.80 13.00 2.04
C LEU A 56 -18.67 13.51 2.93
N ALA A 57 -19.02 14.11 4.06
CA ALA A 57 -18.04 14.61 5.02
C ALA A 57 -18.51 14.36 6.45
N VAL A 58 -17.57 14.07 7.33
CA VAL A 58 -17.80 13.82 8.75
C VAL A 58 -16.68 14.45 9.57
N GLN A 59 -17.06 15.16 10.63
CA GLN A 59 -16.13 15.49 11.70
C GLN A 59 -16.20 14.35 12.72
N ILE A 60 -15.09 13.66 12.94
CA ILE A 60 -15.03 12.51 13.85
C ILE A 60 -14.83 13.00 15.29
N ASP A 61 -13.89 13.93 15.47
CA ASP A 61 -13.61 14.60 16.74
C ASP A 61 -13.09 16.04 16.51
N ASP A 62 -12.55 16.68 17.56
CA ASP A 62 -12.02 18.05 17.50
C ASP A 62 -10.80 18.21 16.59
N ARG A 63 -10.12 17.10 16.26
CA ARG A 63 -8.86 17.07 15.52
C ARG A 63 -8.90 16.28 14.23
N LEU A 64 -9.96 15.52 13.98
CA LEU A 64 -10.07 14.62 12.86
C LEU A 64 -11.37 14.83 12.08
N ALA A 65 -11.22 14.94 10.77
CA ALA A 65 -12.32 14.89 9.84
C ALA A 65 -11.99 13.99 8.65
N GLN A 66 -13.02 13.49 7.99
CA GLN A 66 -12.92 12.79 6.72
C GLN A 66 -13.84 13.42 5.69
N VAL A 67 -13.35 13.48 4.46
CA VAL A 67 -14.09 13.92 3.27
C VAL A 67 -13.98 12.83 2.20
N MET A 68 -15.09 12.49 1.57
CA MET A 68 -15.20 11.37 0.65
C MET A 68 -15.70 11.86 -0.72
N PRO A 69 -14.82 12.46 -1.54
CA PRO A 69 -15.16 12.90 -2.90
C PRO A 69 -15.16 11.74 -3.90
N HIS A 70 -15.59 12.01 -5.12
CA HIS A 70 -15.35 11.12 -6.25
C HIS A 70 -13.84 10.92 -6.48
N GLY A 71 -13.43 9.68 -6.72
CA GLY A 71 -12.02 9.27 -6.86
C GLY A 71 -11.38 9.57 -8.22
N GLY A 72 -11.89 10.56 -8.94
CA GLY A 72 -11.35 10.98 -10.24
C GLY A 72 -10.11 11.87 -10.06
N VAL A 73 -9.06 11.64 -10.85
CA VAL A 73 -7.79 12.40 -10.79
C VAL A 73 -8.00 13.91 -10.89
N HIS A 74 -8.97 14.37 -11.70
CA HIS A 74 -9.27 15.80 -11.82
C HIS A 74 -9.92 16.40 -10.57
N ILE A 75 -10.75 15.64 -9.86
CA ILE A 75 -11.37 16.05 -8.60
C ILE A 75 -10.29 16.15 -7.52
N LEU A 76 -9.46 15.11 -7.40
CA LEU A 76 -8.36 15.09 -6.44
C LEU A 76 -7.39 16.26 -6.65
N ARG A 77 -6.99 16.55 -7.90
CA ARG A 77 -6.13 17.70 -8.21
C ARG A 77 -6.72 19.03 -7.75
N LYS A 78 -8.01 19.27 -8.03
CA LYS A 78 -8.70 20.50 -7.59
C LYS A 78 -8.80 20.59 -6.07
N LEU A 79 -9.02 19.46 -5.39
CA LEU A 79 -9.04 19.41 -3.93
C LEU A 79 -7.66 19.69 -3.34
N THR A 80 -6.58 19.16 -3.92
CA THR A 80 -5.20 19.50 -3.53
C THR A 80 -4.96 21.00 -3.61
N GLU A 81 -5.29 21.64 -4.75
CA GLU A 81 -5.20 23.09 -4.93
C GLU A 81 -6.00 23.84 -3.84
N ARG A 82 -7.21 23.36 -3.53
CA ARG A 82 -8.06 23.95 -2.48
C ARG A 82 -7.48 23.77 -1.07
N PHE A 83 -6.86 22.64 -0.77
CA PHE A 83 -6.18 22.43 0.51
C PHE A 83 -4.98 23.35 0.69
N GLU A 84 -4.21 23.58 -0.38
CA GLU A 84 -3.09 24.53 -0.38
C GLU A 84 -3.56 25.96 -0.09
N GLU A 85 -4.66 26.41 -0.70
CA GLU A 85 -5.28 27.72 -0.42
C GLU A 85 -5.67 27.88 1.06
N LEU A 86 -6.01 26.79 1.73
CA LEU A 86 -6.42 26.74 3.13
C LEU A 86 -5.25 26.50 4.10
N ASP A 87 -4.01 26.46 3.61
CA ASP A 87 -2.79 26.10 4.36
C ASP A 87 -2.89 24.73 5.06
N VAL A 88 -3.55 23.78 4.41
CA VAL A 88 -3.63 22.37 4.82
C VAL A 88 -2.61 21.57 4.01
N VAL A 89 -1.61 21.00 4.67
CA VAL A 89 -0.47 20.36 4.01
C VAL A 89 -0.70 18.88 3.77
N GLU A 90 -0.39 18.42 2.57
CA GLU A 90 -0.39 17.00 2.26
C GLU A 90 0.74 16.27 3.02
N ILE A 91 0.41 15.15 3.65
CA ILE A 91 1.36 14.22 4.24
C ILE A 91 1.13 12.82 3.67
N ASP A 92 2.22 12.07 3.48
CA ASP A 92 2.19 10.71 2.91
C ASP A 92 1.98 9.62 3.97
N GLU A 93 1.69 10.01 5.21
CA GLU A 93 1.46 9.09 6.32
C GLU A 93 0.03 9.23 6.85
N PRO A 94 -0.83 8.20 6.67
CA PRO A 94 -2.15 8.18 7.27
C PRO A 94 -2.02 8.19 8.79
N GLN A 95 -2.89 8.95 9.45
CA GLN A 95 -2.96 8.97 10.90
C GLN A 95 -4.02 7.96 11.36
N PHE A 96 -3.75 7.26 12.45
CA PHE A 96 -4.65 6.25 13.03
C PHE A 96 -5.14 6.73 14.40
N PRO A 97 -6.05 7.71 14.46
CA PRO A 97 -6.56 8.29 15.71
C PRO A 97 -7.33 7.28 16.58
N GLU A 98 -7.81 6.18 15.98
CA GLU A 98 -8.38 5.03 16.68
C GLU A 98 -7.33 4.22 17.47
N ALA A 99 -6.05 4.37 17.16
CA ALA A 99 -4.98 3.66 17.86
C ALA A 99 -4.78 4.24 19.26
N GLY A 100 -4.70 3.36 20.26
CA GLY A 100 -4.43 3.72 21.65
C GLY A 100 -2.99 4.17 21.90
N ASP A 101 -2.05 3.77 21.05
CA ASP A 101 -0.63 4.13 21.13
C ASP A 101 0.07 4.09 19.75
N SER A 102 1.35 4.44 19.73
CA SER A 102 2.16 4.47 18.52
C SER A 102 2.44 3.08 17.92
N ILE A 103 2.40 2.02 18.75
CA ILE A 103 2.64 0.64 18.29
C ILE A 103 1.40 0.17 17.53
N GLU A 104 0.21 0.40 18.08
CA GLU A 104 -1.05 0.08 17.41
C GLU A 104 -1.21 0.88 16.11
N ALA A 105 -0.83 2.17 16.09
CA ALA A 105 -0.84 2.97 14.87
C ALA A 105 0.08 2.39 13.78
N GLN A 106 1.31 2.00 14.13
CA GLN A 106 2.23 1.35 13.19
C GLN A 106 1.72 -0.01 12.73
N MET A 107 1.12 -0.78 13.63
CA MET A 107 0.51 -2.07 13.29
C MET A 107 -0.61 -1.89 12.25
N LEU A 108 -1.52 -0.93 12.44
CA LEU A 108 -2.59 -0.64 11.49
C LEU A 108 -2.03 -0.19 10.13
N ALA A 109 -1.00 0.67 10.13
CA ALA A 109 -0.32 1.10 8.91
C ALA A 109 0.25 -0.08 8.12
N VAL A 110 0.93 -0.99 8.80
CA VAL A 110 1.53 -2.18 8.17
C VAL A 110 0.46 -3.18 7.72
N LEU A 111 -0.59 -3.37 8.52
CA LEU A 111 -1.70 -4.27 8.20
C LEU A 111 -2.44 -3.85 6.92
N ALA A 112 -2.55 -2.55 6.65
CA ALA A 112 -3.19 -2.01 5.46
C ALA A 112 -2.44 -2.35 4.15
N VAL A 113 -1.14 -2.62 4.23
CA VAL A 113 -0.28 -2.86 3.05
C VAL A 113 0.32 -4.27 3.01
N ALA A 114 0.07 -5.11 4.01
CA ALA A 114 0.64 -6.44 4.08
C ALA A 114 0.02 -7.37 3.02
N ASP A 115 0.85 -7.87 2.12
CA ASP A 115 0.39 -8.76 1.04
C ASP A 115 0.05 -10.18 1.54
N SER A 116 0.77 -10.69 2.56
CA SER A 116 0.61 -12.08 3.00
C SER A 116 -0.47 -12.24 4.07
N PRO A 117 -1.46 -13.15 3.89
CA PRO A 117 -2.44 -13.47 4.95
C PRO A 117 -1.81 -13.89 6.28
N LEU A 118 -0.65 -14.56 6.25
CA LEU A 118 0.10 -14.92 7.46
C LEU A 118 0.58 -13.71 8.28
N ALA A 119 0.64 -12.51 7.69
CA ALA A 119 0.99 -11.29 8.40
C ALA A 119 -0.11 -10.89 9.41
N VAL A 120 -1.38 -11.17 9.10
CA VAL A 120 -2.54 -10.59 9.80
C VAL A 120 -2.54 -10.94 11.29
N GLU A 121 -2.52 -12.23 11.64
CA GLU A 121 -2.54 -12.65 13.06
C GLU A 121 -1.29 -12.19 13.81
N LEU A 122 -0.14 -12.17 13.13
CA LEU A 122 1.12 -11.71 13.71
C LEU A 122 1.03 -10.23 14.06
N LEU A 123 0.64 -9.39 13.10
CA LEU A 123 0.48 -7.94 13.25
C LEU A 123 -0.54 -7.60 14.34
N LEU A 124 -1.74 -8.19 14.29
CA LEU A 124 -2.79 -7.96 15.29
C LEU A 124 -2.35 -8.32 16.72
N SER A 125 -1.40 -9.24 16.88
CA SER A 125 -0.86 -9.61 18.19
C SER A 125 0.27 -8.69 18.70
N GLN A 126 0.81 -7.79 17.87
CA GLN A 126 1.97 -6.97 18.21
C GLN A 126 1.75 -5.95 19.31
N PRO A 127 0.65 -5.15 19.34
CA PRO A 127 0.51 -4.09 20.34
C PRO A 127 0.63 -4.61 21.77
N ALA A 128 -0.07 -5.71 22.08
CA ALA A 128 -0.02 -6.34 23.39
C ALA A 128 1.35 -6.97 23.74
N LYS A 129 2.11 -7.42 22.74
CA LYS A 129 3.41 -8.09 22.93
C LYS A 129 4.59 -7.11 23.03
N LEU A 130 4.51 -6.00 22.30
CA LEU A 130 5.62 -5.06 22.16
C LEU A 130 5.58 -3.93 23.19
N LEU A 131 4.43 -3.71 23.84
CA LEU A 131 4.30 -2.70 24.88
C LEU A 131 5.24 -3.00 26.05
N GLY A 132 6.26 -2.15 26.22
CA GLY A 132 7.30 -2.30 27.25
C GLY A 132 8.38 -3.35 26.94
N ALA A 133 8.36 -3.95 25.74
CA ALA A 133 9.40 -4.87 25.30
C ALA A 133 10.68 -4.13 24.86
N SER A 134 11.83 -4.77 25.01
CA SER A 134 13.09 -4.32 24.42
C SER A 134 13.47 -5.18 23.22
N CYS A 135 14.06 -4.56 22.19
CA CYS A 135 14.49 -5.26 20.99
C CYS A 135 15.95 -5.73 21.13
N SER A 136 16.20 -7.01 20.86
CA SER A 136 17.54 -7.59 20.78
C SER A 136 18.05 -7.65 19.34
N GLN A 137 19.35 -7.87 19.16
CA GLN A 137 19.91 -8.04 17.82
C GLN A 137 19.36 -9.27 17.09
N THR A 138 19.00 -10.33 17.83
CA THR A 138 18.32 -11.50 17.26
C THR A 138 16.90 -11.18 16.78
N ASP A 139 16.20 -10.27 17.45
CA ASP A 139 14.87 -9.82 17.00
C ASP A 139 14.97 -9.02 15.70
N ALA A 140 16.01 -8.19 15.56
CA ALA A 140 16.25 -7.44 14.32
C ALA A 140 16.45 -8.38 13.12
N THR A 141 17.28 -9.42 13.25
CA THR A 141 17.47 -10.43 12.19
C THR A 141 16.17 -11.18 11.88
N ARG A 142 15.42 -11.57 12.91
CA ARG A 142 14.12 -12.24 12.72
C ARG A 142 13.11 -11.31 12.02
N SER A 143 13.11 -10.02 12.36
CA SER A 143 12.24 -9.02 11.74
C SER A 143 12.52 -8.87 10.25
N GLN A 144 13.79 -8.92 9.82
CA GLN A 144 14.14 -8.88 8.39
C GLN A 144 13.49 -10.02 7.61
N THR A 145 13.52 -11.25 8.15
CA THR A 145 12.84 -12.39 7.53
C THR A 145 11.32 -12.23 7.57
N LEU A 146 10.76 -11.74 8.68
CA LEU A 146 9.31 -11.54 8.81
C LEU A 146 8.77 -10.41 7.93
N ASN A 147 9.61 -9.46 7.50
CA ASN A 147 9.21 -8.42 6.54
C ASN A 147 8.74 -9.02 5.20
N HIS A 148 9.12 -10.26 4.88
CA HIS A 148 8.59 -10.98 3.71
C HIS A 148 7.09 -11.24 3.77
N LEU A 149 6.48 -11.15 4.96
CA LEU A 149 5.02 -11.22 5.11
C LEU A 149 4.34 -9.91 4.70
N ILE A 150 5.05 -8.79 4.81
CA ILE A 150 4.54 -7.46 4.43
C ILE A 150 4.82 -7.23 2.95
N THR A 151 6.08 -7.41 2.54
CA THR A 151 6.55 -7.24 1.16
C THR A 151 6.98 -8.59 0.60
N PRO A 152 6.28 -9.13 -0.41
CA PRO A 152 6.56 -10.45 -0.97
C PRO A 152 8.03 -10.60 -1.39
N PRO A 153 8.70 -11.69 -1.01
CA PRO A 153 10.02 -11.98 -1.53
C PRO A 153 9.94 -12.33 -3.01
N LYS A 154 10.97 -11.92 -3.75
CA LYS A 154 11.17 -12.33 -5.14
C LYS A 154 11.78 -13.72 -5.16
N VAL A 155 11.15 -14.65 -5.87
CA VAL A 155 11.61 -16.03 -6.03
C VAL A 155 11.85 -16.30 -7.50
N VAL A 156 13.06 -16.74 -7.85
CA VAL A 156 13.43 -17.02 -9.24
C VAL A 156 13.59 -18.51 -9.45
N LEU A 157 12.90 -19.06 -10.46
CA LEU A 157 13.12 -20.43 -10.92
C LEU A 157 14.33 -20.48 -11.84
N LEU A 158 15.42 -21.10 -11.37
CA LEU A 158 16.65 -21.27 -12.14
C LEU A 158 16.86 -22.73 -12.54
N GLY A 159 17.33 -22.95 -13.77
CA GLY A 159 17.64 -24.29 -14.26
C GLY A 159 17.81 -24.37 -15.78
N SER A 160 18.35 -25.48 -16.25
CA SER A 160 18.62 -25.73 -17.67
C SER A 160 17.35 -25.62 -18.55
N PRO A 161 17.47 -25.40 -19.86
CA PRO A 161 16.32 -25.46 -20.78
C PRO A 161 15.56 -26.79 -20.65
N ASN A 162 14.23 -26.74 -20.81
CA ASN A 162 13.34 -27.92 -20.79
C ASN A 162 13.32 -28.73 -19.48
N THR A 163 13.81 -28.19 -18.35
CA THR A 163 13.70 -28.84 -17.03
C THR A 163 12.32 -28.75 -16.39
N GLY A 164 11.34 -28.14 -17.09
CA GLY A 164 9.97 -28.00 -16.60
C GLY A 164 9.70 -26.79 -15.71
N LYS A 165 10.58 -25.78 -15.69
CA LYS A 165 10.37 -24.53 -14.90
C LYS A 165 9.05 -23.85 -15.21
N SER A 166 8.76 -23.62 -16.49
CA SER A 166 7.49 -23.03 -16.93
C SER A 166 6.29 -23.91 -16.61
N THR A 167 6.46 -25.24 -16.60
CA THR A 167 5.41 -26.17 -16.17
C THR A 167 5.16 -26.06 -14.67
N LEU A 168 6.21 -25.96 -13.85
CA LEU A 168 6.10 -25.74 -12.41
C LEU A 168 5.46 -24.38 -12.10
N MET A 169 5.92 -23.30 -12.73
CA MET A 169 5.32 -21.98 -12.57
C MET A 169 3.83 -22.02 -12.90
N ASN A 170 3.45 -22.60 -14.04
CA ASN A 170 2.05 -22.74 -14.43
C ASN A 170 1.23 -23.61 -13.48
N ALA A 171 1.84 -24.62 -12.84
CA ALA A 171 1.15 -25.44 -11.85
C ALA A 171 0.90 -24.64 -10.56
N LEU A 172 1.90 -23.89 -10.09
CA LEU A 172 1.82 -23.06 -8.89
C LEU A 172 0.85 -21.88 -9.06
N THR A 173 0.84 -21.21 -10.22
CA THR A 173 -0.08 -20.10 -10.51
C THR A 173 -1.53 -20.55 -10.67
N LYS A 174 -1.78 -21.82 -10.97
CA LYS A 174 -3.14 -22.37 -11.13
C LYS A 174 -3.74 -22.91 -9.84
N GLN A 175 -2.94 -23.08 -8.78
CA GLN A 175 -3.43 -23.64 -7.52
C GLN A 175 -3.99 -22.58 -6.56
N ASP A 176 -3.49 -21.35 -6.55
CA ASP A 176 -3.91 -20.31 -5.59
C ASP A 176 -3.72 -18.86 -6.13
N THR A 177 -4.36 -18.47 -7.23
CA THR A 177 -4.34 -17.07 -7.68
C THR A 177 -5.37 -16.22 -6.93
N SER A 178 -4.94 -15.60 -5.83
CA SER A 178 -5.51 -14.29 -5.47
C SER A 178 -4.71 -13.21 -6.18
N ILE A 179 -5.21 -12.80 -7.36
CA ILE A 179 -4.83 -11.60 -8.10
C ILE A 179 -3.53 -11.71 -8.93
N VAL A 180 -3.70 -11.93 -10.24
CA VAL A 180 -2.65 -11.69 -11.25
C VAL A 180 -2.56 -10.19 -11.46
N HIS A 181 -1.55 -9.55 -10.88
CA HIS A 181 -1.10 -8.24 -11.29
C HIS A 181 0.06 -8.39 -12.26
N ASP A 182 0.02 -7.66 -13.38
CA ASP A 182 1.22 -7.37 -14.15
C ASP A 182 2.18 -6.63 -13.21
N LEU A 183 3.28 -7.29 -12.81
CA LEU A 183 4.26 -6.70 -11.91
C LEU A 183 4.91 -5.48 -12.60
N PRO A 184 4.88 -4.27 -12.00
CA PRO A 184 5.54 -3.11 -12.56
C PRO A 184 7.04 -3.40 -12.77
N GLY A 185 7.50 -3.32 -14.02
CA GLY A 185 8.89 -3.63 -14.39
C GLY A 185 9.10 -5.02 -15.00
N ALA A 186 8.07 -5.86 -15.10
CA ALA A 186 8.13 -7.04 -15.97
C ALA A 186 8.15 -6.57 -17.43
N THR A 187 9.31 -6.66 -18.09
CA THR A 187 9.39 -6.48 -19.54
C THR A 187 8.70 -7.65 -20.24
N ARG A 188 8.38 -7.49 -21.53
CA ARG A 188 7.70 -8.49 -22.37
C ARG A 188 8.30 -9.92 -22.32
N ASP A 189 9.55 -10.06 -21.85
CA ASP A 189 10.30 -11.30 -21.84
C ASP A 189 10.41 -11.98 -20.45
N ALA A 190 10.02 -11.29 -19.37
CA ALA A 190 9.99 -11.86 -18.01
C ALA A 190 8.57 -12.21 -17.59
N VAL A 191 8.22 -13.50 -17.61
CA VAL A 191 6.94 -13.97 -17.08
C VAL A 191 7.07 -14.07 -15.56
N GLY A 192 6.47 -13.09 -14.87
CA GLY A 192 6.33 -13.07 -13.42
C GLY A 192 4.89 -13.35 -12.99
N ALA A 193 4.70 -13.93 -11.82
CA ALA A 193 3.38 -14.11 -11.22
C ALA A 193 3.45 -14.00 -9.70
N ARG A 194 2.48 -13.31 -9.13
CA ARG A 194 2.25 -13.30 -7.68
C ARG A 194 1.44 -14.54 -7.28
N ILE A 195 1.95 -15.32 -6.35
CA ILE A 195 1.30 -16.56 -5.88
C ILE A 195 1.16 -16.56 -4.35
N ASN A 196 0.11 -17.21 -3.86
CA ASN A 196 -0.08 -17.47 -2.43
C ASN A 196 0.37 -18.90 -2.11
N CYS A 197 1.46 -19.04 -1.35
CA CYS A 197 2.00 -20.33 -0.91
C CYS A 197 1.64 -20.55 0.56
N GLY A 198 0.46 -21.11 0.84
CA GLY A 198 0.04 -21.43 2.21
C GLY A 198 -0.08 -20.22 3.13
N GLY A 199 -0.46 -19.06 2.58
CA GLY A 199 -0.62 -17.79 3.28
C GLY A 199 0.61 -16.87 3.24
N LEU A 200 1.74 -17.31 2.65
CA LEU A 200 2.88 -16.45 2.29
C LEU A 200 2.78 -16.08 0.81
N VAL A 201 2.66 -14.79 0.51
CA VAL A 201 2.65 -14.30 -0.87
C VAL A 201 4.08 -14.15 -1.38
N LEU A 202 4.30 -14.60 -2.62
CA LEU A 202 5.60 -14.59 -3.30
C LEU A 202 5.47 -13.95 -4.68
N ASP A 203 6.49 -13.21 -5.11
CA ASP A 203 6.63 -12.80 -6.50
C ASP A 203 7.54 -13.81 -7.23
N LEU A 204 6.93 -14.71 -8.00
CA LEU A 204 7.61 -15.80 -8.69
C LEU A 204 7.97 -15.41 -10.13
N PHE A 205 9.23 -15.63 -10.52
CA PHE A 205 9.73 -15.34 -11.86
C PHE A 205 10.25 -16.60 -12.54
N ASP A 206 9.79 -16.87 -13.76
CA ASP A 206 10.41 -17.84 -14.67
C ASP A 206 11.35 -17.09 -15.61
N LEU A 207 12.64 -17.26 -15.38
CA LEU A 207 13.69 -16.59 -16.11
C LEU A 207 14.53 -17.63 -16.86
N PRO A 208 15.03 -17.31 -18.07
CA PRO A 208 16.00 -18.15 -18.73
C PRO A 208 17.25 -18.29 -17.85
N GLY A 209 17.75 -19.52 -17.72
CA GLY A 209 18.93 -19.79 -16.90
C GLY A 209 20.15 -18.99 -17.37
N PHE A 210 21.15 -18.83 -16.51
CA PHE A 210 22.38 -18.13 -16.85
C PHE A 210 23.17 -18.88 -17.94
N ARG A 211 23.08 -18.42 -19.19
CA ARG A 211 23.93 -18.90 -20.30
C ARG A 211 24.49 -17.73 -21.08
N ASP A 212 25.49 -17.99 -21.93
CA ASP A 212 25.85 -17.07 -23.00
C ASP A 212 25.00 -17.44 -24.22
N SER A 213 24.26 -16.47 -24.75
CA SER A 213 23.47 -16.63 -25.98
C SER A 213 23.93 -15.60 -27.00
N GLU A 214 23.94 -15.93 -28.28
CA GLU A 214 24.18 -14.95 -29.36
C GLU A 214 22.89 -14.22 -29.76
N ASP A 215 21.74 -14.66 -29.25
CA ASP A 215 20.45 -14.01 -29.45
C ASP A 215 20.30 -12.80 -28.51
N ALA A 216 20.10 -11.62 -29.10
CA ALA A 216 19.98 -10.35 -28.38
C ALA A 216 18.81 -10.33 -27.38
N ILE A 217 17.67 -10.96 -27.72
CA ILE A 217 16.49 -11.01 -26.85
C ILE A 217 16.80 -11.87 -25.62
N GLU A 218 17.53 -12.96 -25.84
CA GLU A 218 17.88 -13.87 -24.76
C GLU A 218 18.96 -13.29 -23.84
N GLN A 219 19.95 -12.56 -24.37
CA GLN A 219 20.93 -11.85 -23.56
C GLN A 219 20.27 -10.82 -22.63
N GLU A 220 19.26 -10.10 -23.11
CA GLU A 220 18.49 -9.15 -22.32
C GLU A 220 17.74 -9.86 -21.18
N ALA A 221 17.05 -10.97 -21.49
CA ALA A 221 16.37 -11.78 -20.49
C ALA A 221 17.32 -12.36 -19.42
N ILE A 222 18.52 -12.79 -19.80
CA ILE A 222 19.57 -13.27 -18.86
C ILE A 222 20.10 -12.12 -17.99
N SER A 223 20.24 -10.92 -18.55
CA SER A 223 20.66 -9.72 -17.81
C SER A 223 19.63 -9.34 -16.74
N ILE A 224 18.34 -9.33 -17.13
CA ILE A 224 17.21 -9.12 -16.21
C ILE A 224 17.21 -10.20 -15.13
N ALA A 225 17.41 -11.46 -15.51
CA ALA A 225 17.49 -12.57 -14.56
C ALA A 225 18.62 -12.40 -13.53
N LYS A 226 19.80 -11.96 -13.97
CA LYS A 226 20.94 -11.67 -13.07
C LYS A 226 20.64 -10.51 -12.13
N ASN A 227 19.93 -9.48 -12.58
CA ASN A 227 19.58 -8.34 -11.75
C ASN A 227 18.51 -8.71 -10.72
N ILE A 228 17.44 -9.39 -11.13
CA ILE A 228 16.40 -9.88 -10.22
C ILE A 228 16.98 -10.87 -9.21
N ALA A 229 17.87 -11.78 -9.63
CA ALA A 229 18.53 -12.71 -8.72
C ALA A 229 19.42 -11.99 -7.69
N LYS A 230 20.13 -10.92 -8.08
CA LYS A 230 20.91 -10.10 -7.15
C LYS A 230 20.02 -9.34 -6.16
N GLU A 231 18.87 -8.84 -6.60
CA GLU A 231 17.89 -8.14 -5.75
C GLU A 231 17.11 -9.10 -4.83
N ALA A 232 17.06 -10.39 -5.17
CA ALA A 232 16.42 -11.43 -4.38
C ALA A 232 17.31 -11.99 -3.26
N THR A 233 18.56 -11.51 -3.11
CA THR A 233 19.54 -11.95 -2.09
C THR A 233 19.70 -10.89 -1.02
#